data_AF-A0A5Q4H0Y9-F1
#
_entry.id   AF-A0A5Q4H0Y9-F1
#
_cell.length_a   1.000
_cell.length_b   1.000
_cell.length_c   1.000
_cell.angle_alpha   90.00
_cell.angle_beta   90.00
_cell.angle_gamma   90.00
#
_symmetry.space_group_name_H-M   'P 1'
#
loop_
_entity.id
_entity.type
_entity.pdbx_description
1 polymer ?
#
loop_
_entity_poly.entity_id
_entity_poly.type
_entity_poly.pdbx_seq_one_letter_code
_entity_poly.pdbx_strand_id
1 'polypeptide(L)'
;MDEEPTPRPDEISPRRDADQEGSEPAADQSAQAFFRRQIVKTIASSGPLPLPSVLAEYDAIVPGSAERIIGWAERQSEHRMSLERSVVDSDIRRSYLGMGAGFTIALVFGIGGCIVAALGQPTAGATIATGCIVSLVSVFVYGTRSRRQERQDRAKLMSGQEPSQADSSEVNDR
;
A
#
# COMPACT_ATOMS: atom_id res chain seq x y z
N MET A 1 95.54 18.83 -41.03
CA MET A 1 94.19 19.33 -41.32
C MET A 1 93.21 18.28 -40.84
N ASP A 2 93.29 17.88 -39.57
CA ASP A 2 92.92 18.62 -38.33
C ASP A 2 91.39 18.57 -38.21
N GLU A 3 90.89 17.49 -37.59
CA GLU A 3 90.42 17.43 -36.20
C GLU A 3 89.07 18.12 -36.01
N GLU A 4 88.06 17.31 -35.68
CA GLU A 4 86.80 17.76 -35.09
C GLU A 4 87.09 18.51 -33.78
N PRO A 5 86.33 19.56 -33.43
CA PRO A 5 85.51 19.41 -32.24
C PRO A 5 84.18 20.21 -32.26
N THR A 6 83.14 19.56 -31.73
CA THR A 6 81.91 20.14 -31.16
C THR A 6 82.20 21.06 -29.94
N PRO A 7 81.23 21.62 -29.17
CA PRO A 7 79.82 22.01 -29.39
C PRO A 7 79.53 23.47 -28.87
N ARG A 8 78.29 23.96 -28.96
CA ARG A 8 77.51 24.32 -27.75
C ARG A 8 76.05 24.71 -28.03
N PRO A 9 75.14 24.37 -27.09
CA PRO A 9 73.72 24.65 -27.12
C PRO A 9 73.42 26.05 -26.58
N ASP A 10 72.31 26.62 -27.03
CA ASP A 10 71.42 27.53 -26.29
C ASP A 10 70.77 28.51 -27.29
N GLU A 11 69.54 28.19 -27.73
CA GLU A 11 68.55 29.25 -27.84
C GLU A 11 67.13 28.70 -27.71
N ILE A 12 66.52 29.17 -26.64
CA ILE A 12 65.20 28.85 -26.11
C ILE A 12 64.13 29.32 -27.12
N SER A 13 63.23 28.42 -27.51
CA SER A 13 61.94 28.82 -28.08
C SER A 13 61.12 29.56 -27.03
N PRO A 14 60.38 30.62 -27.43
CA PRO A 14 58.94 30.46 -27.39
C PRO A 14 58.21 31.00 -28.61
N ARG A 15 57.21 30.20 -29.00
CA ARG A 15 56.17 30.39 -30.01
C ARG A 15 55.54 31.79 -30.07
N ARG A 16 55.21 32.23 -31.29
CA ARG A 16 54.02 33.03 -31.57
C ARG A 16 53.25 32.41 -32.73
N ASP A 17 52.00 32.11 -32.43
CA ASP A 17 50.97 31.58 -33.31
C ASP A 17 50.53 32.63 -34.33
N ALA A 18 50.30 32.19 -35.56
CA ALA A 18 49.22 32.58 -36.47
C ALA A 18 49.64 32.15 -37.87
N ASP A 19 48.91 31.19 -38.45
CA ASP A 19 48.45 31.23 -39.85
C ASP A 19 47.79 29.88 -40.19
N GLN A 20 46.50 29.86 -39.85
CA GLN A 20 45.37 29.21 -40.50
C GLN A 20 45.63 28.28 -41.70
N GLU A 21 45.34 26.99 -41.51
CA GLU A 21 45.27 25.98 -42.58
C GLU A 21 43.89 25.29 -42.56
N GLY A 22 43.14 25.40 -43.67
CA GLY A 22 42.35 24.31 -44.24
C GLY A 22 40.89 24.05 -43.81
N SER A 23 40.02 24.09 -44.83
CA SER A 23 38.88 23.17 -45.14
C SER A 23 37.45 23.47 -44.63
N GLU A 24 36.54 23.78 -45.57
CA GLU A 24 35.07 23.54 -45.52
C GLU A 24 34.74 22.02 -45.56
N PRO A 25 33.56 21.51 -45.12
CA PRO A 25 32.23 22.12 -45.31
C PRO A 25 31.22 22.04 -44.14
N ALA A 26 30.17 22.84 -44.29
CA ALA A 26 28.99 22.98 -43.43
C ALA A 26 28.08 21.73 -43.37
N ALA A 27 28.16 20.92 -42.29
CA ALA A 27 27.19 19.81 -42.12
C ALA A 27 26.85 19.34 -40.69
N ASP A 28 27.38 19.89 -39.58
CA ASP A 28 27.16 19.23 -38.27
C ASP A 28 26.73 20.14 -37.10
N GLN A 29 26.76 21.46 -37.23
CA GLN A 29 26.27 22.34 -36.15
C GLN A 29 24.75 22.56 -36.18
N SER A 30 24.14 22.38 -37.35
CA SER A 30 22.69 22.28 -37.50
C SER A 30 22.13 20.97 -36.94
N ALA A 31 22.94 19.95 -36.66
CA ALA A 31 22.47 18.70 -36.03
C ALA A 31 22.29 18.83 -34.51
N GLN A 32 23.09 19.67 -33.84
CA GLN A 32 23.05 19.78 -32.37
C GLN A 32 22.06 20.84 -31.86
N ALA A 33 21.61 21.76 -32.72
CA ALA A 33 20.51 22.67 -32.41
C ALA A 33 19.12 22.02 -32.52
N PHE A 34 19.03 20.78 -33.02
CA PHE A 34 17.80 19.99 -33.14
C PHE A 34 17.46 19.16 -31.90
N PHE A 35 18.20 19.30 -30.79
CA PHE A 35 17.74 18.79 -29.49
C PHE A 35 16.60 19.68 -28.96
N ARG A 36 15.48 19.63 -29.68
CA ARG A 36 14.18 20.17 -29.33
C ARG A 36 13.76 19.49 -28.03
N ARG A 37 14.10 20.14 -26.93
CA ARG A 37 13.67 19.83 -25.57
C ARG A 37 12.14 19.84 -25.53
N GLN A 38 11.49 18.74 -25.89
CA GLN A 38 10.08 18.54 -25.59
C GLN A 38 9.97 18.36 -24.09
N ILE A 39 9.57 19.42 -23.40
CA ILE A 39 9.14 19.35 -22.01
C ILE A 39 7.75 18.71 -22.03
N VAL A 40 7.69 17.41 -21.70
CA VAL A 40 6.42 16.75 -21.43
C VAL A 40 5.89 17.30 -20.11
N LYS A 41 4.82 18.11 -20.17
CA LYS A 41 4.13 18.58 -18.97
C LYS A 41 3.25 17.45 -18.45
N THR A 42 3.77 16.66 -17.52
CA THR A 42 2.98 15.65 -16.81
C THR A 42 2.01 16.38 -15.87
N ILE A 43 0.74 16.48 -16.27
CA ILE A 43 -0.29 17.03 -15.41
C ILE A 43 -0.78 15.90 -14.50
N ALA A 44 -0.40 15.94 -13.22
CA ALA A 44 -0.87 14.99 -12.22
C ALA A 44 -2.19 15.48 -11.60
N SER A 45 -3.23 14.66 -11.64
CA SER A 45 -4.43 14.85 -10.83
C SER A 45 -4.44 13.85 -9.69
N SER A 46 -4.36 14.36 -8.46
CA SER A 46 -4.49 13.54 -7.24
C SER A 46 -5.89 13.72 -6.68
N GLY A 47 -6.84 12.95 -7.17
CA GLY A 47 -8.22 13.00 -6.70
C GLY A 47 -9.21 12.39 -7.68
N PRO A 48 -10.48 12.21 -7.26
CA PRO A 48 -11.55 11.69 -8.12
C PRO A 48 -11.98 12.69 -9.20
N LEU A 49 -11.48 13.93 -9.14
CA LEU A 49 -11.78 15.00 -10.09
C LEU A 49 -10.57 15.30 -10.97
N PRO A 50 -10.79 15.52 -12.29
CA PRO A 50 -9.77 16.07 -13.18
C PRO A 50 -9.45 17.53 -12.79
N LEU A 51 -8.38 18.09 -13.35
CA LEU A 51 -8.00 19.46 -13.01
C LEU A 51 -9.02 20.48 -13.51
N PRO A 52 -9.15 21.64 -12.85
CA PRO A 52 -10.11 22.67 -13.24
C PRO A 52 -9.97 23.12 -14.70
N SER A 53 -8.73 23.19 -15.22
CA SER A 53 -8.48 23.54 -16.62
C SER A 53 -9.05 22.51 -17.59
N VAL A 54 -8.92 21.22 -17.25
CA VAL A 54 -9.45 20.10 -18.05
C VAL A 54 -10.98 20.05 -17.96
N LEU A 55 -11.55 20.32 -16.79
CA LEU A 55 -13.02 20.46 -16.64
C LEU A 55 -13.59 21.57 -17.52
N ALA A 56 -12.93 22.73 -17.57
CA ALA A 56 -13.34 23.84 -18.43
C ALA A 56 -13.25 23.48 -19.91
N GLU A 57 -12.22 22.73 -20.33
CA GLU A 57 -12.09 22.21 -21.69
C GLU A 57 -13.24 21.24 -22.04
N TYR A 58 -13.59 20.32 -21.13
CA TYR A 58 -14.73 19.43 -21.33
C TYR A 58 -16.04 20.20 -21.46
N ASP A 59 -16.26 21.21 -20.62
CA ASP A 59 -17.48 22.02 -20.65
C ASP A 59 -17.60 22.84 -21.93
N ALA A 60 -16.47 23.32 -22.47
CA ALA A 60 -16.43 24.01 -23.75
C ALA A 60 -16.77 23.10 -24.94
N ILE A 61 -16.42 21.80 -24.88
CA ILE A 61 -16.76 20.83 -25.93
C ILE A 61 -18.21 20.38 -25.81
N VAL A 62 -18.65 20.07 -24.59
CA VAL A 62 -20.02 19.64 -24.27
C VAL A 62 -20.51 20.48 -23.10
N PRO A 63 -21.37 21.48 -23.34
CA PRO A 63 -21.91 22.34 -22.28
C PRO A 63 -22.60 21.54 -21.17
N GLY A 64 -22.25 21.82 -19.91
CA GLY A 64 -22.76 21.14 -18.73
C GLY A 64 -22.06 19.80 -18.43
N SER A 65 -21.02 19.44 -19.15
CA SER A 65 -20.26 18.22 -18.87
C SER A 65 -19.42 18.33 -17.61
N ALA A 66 -18.93 19.52 -17.26
CA ALA A 66 -18.17 19.71 -16.02
C ALA A 66 -19.02 19.40 -14.79
N GLU A 67 -20.24 19.93 -14.73
CA GLU A 67 -21.22 19.65 -13.67
C GLU A 67 -21.52 18.15 -13.56
N ARG A 68 -21.70 17.47 -14.69
CA ARG A 68 -21.96 16.01 -14.71
C ARG A 68 -20.78 15.20 -14.19
N ILE A 69 -19.55 15.58 -14.54
CA ILE A 69 -18.32 14.94 -14.06
C ILE A 69 -18.17 15.14 -12.56
N ILE A 70 -18.42 16.35 -12.06
CA ILE A 70 -18.40 16.65 -10.62
C ILE A 70 -19.44 15.80 -9.89
N GLY A 71 -20.68 15.78 -10.39
CA GLY A 71 -21.74 14.96 -9.79
C GLY A 71 -21.47 13.45 -9.87
N TRP A 72 -20.73 12.95 -10.86
CA TRP A 72 -20.26 11.56 -10.87
C TRP A 72 -19.22 11.30 -9.79
N ALA A 73 -18.26 12.19 -9.60
CA ALA A 73 -17.25 12.05 -8.55
C ALA A 73 -17.88 12.12 -7.14
N GLU A 74 -18.85 13.00 -6.93
CA GLU A 74 -19.61 13.08 -5.68
C GLU A 74 -20.36 11.78 -5.39
N ARG A 75 -21.18 11.29 -6.34
CA ARG A 75 -21.88 10.01 -6.21
C ARG A 75 -20.95 8.83 -5.95
N GLN A 76 -19.78 8.81 -6.59
CA GLN A 76 -18.77 7.78 -6.34
C GLN A 76 -18.20 7.87 -4.91
N SER A 77 -17.96 9.08 -4.41
CA SER A 77 -17.53 9.30 -3.03
C SER A 77 -18.60 8.87 -2.04
N GLU A 78 -19.86 9.24 -2.28
CA GLU A 78 -21.01 8.82 -1.47
C GLU A 78 -21.18 7.31 -1.47
N HIS A 79 -21.09 6.68 -2.63
CA HIS A 79 -21.17 5.22 -2.75
C HIS A 79 -20.05 4.55 -1.94
N ARG A 80 -18.80 5.01 -2.08
CA ARG A 80 -17.67 4.49 -1.28
C ARG A 80 -17.92 4.67 0.22
N MET A 81 -18.33 5.86 0.66
CA MET A 81 -18.68 6.10 2.06
C MET A 81 -19.81 5.19 2.55
N SER A 82 -20.81 4.90 1.70
CA SER A 82 -21.92 4.01 2.04
C SER A 82 -21.46 2.56 2.23
N LEU A 83 -20.52 2.09 1.40
CA LEU A 83 -19.93 0.76 1.54
C LEU A 83 -19.07 0.67 2.79
N GLU A 84 -18.23 1.67 3.05
CA GLU A 84 -17.42 1.76 4.27
C GLU A 84 -18.31 1.73 5.52
N ARG A 85 -19.41 2.49 5.55
CA ARG A 85 -20.41 2.45 6.64
C ARG A 85 -21.05 1.09 6.77
N SER A 86 -21.51 0.49 5.68
CA SER A 86 -22.17 -0.82 5.69
C SER A 86 -21.26 -1.93 6.23
N VAL A 87 -19.96 -1.87 5.93
CA VAL A 87 -18.97 -2.82 6.46
C VAL A 87 -18.82 -2.64 7.96
N VAL A 88 -18.63 -1.40 8.43
CA VAL A 88 -18.52 -1.08 9.87
C VAL A 88 -19.77 -1.51 10.63
N ASP A 89 -20.95 -1.18 10.13
CA ASP A 89 -22.23 -1.53 10.78
C ASP A 89 -22.45 -3.04 10.84
N SER A 90 -22.08 -3.76 9.78
CA SER A 90 -22.19 -5.22 9.74
C SER A 90 -21.23 -5.88 10.72
N ASP A 91 -20.02 -5.37 10.87
CA ASP A 91 -19.04 -5.86 11.85
C ASP A 91 -19.49 -5.60 13.28
N ILE A 92 -20.03 -4.41 13.56
CA ILE A 92 -20.61 -4.06 14.86
C ILE A 92 -21.76 -5.01 15.20
N ARG A 93 -22.69 -5.22 14.26
CA ARG A 93 -23.85 -6.12 14.46
C ARG A 93 -23.41 -7.57 14.70
N ARG A 94 -22.43 -8.07 13.93
CA ARG A 94 -21.84 -9.41 14.16
C ARG A 94 -21.21 -9.53 15.54
N SER A 95 -20.51 -8.49 16.00
CA SER A 95 -19.92 -8.45 17.33
C SER A 95 -20.97 -8.51 18.44
N TYR A 96 -22.04 -7.71 18.34
CA TYR A 96 -23.13 -7.73 19.32
C TYR A 96 -23.89 -9.06 19.33
N LEU A 97 -24.18 -9.65 18.17
CA LEU A 97 -24.83 -10.96 18.10
C LEU A 97 -23.98 -12.06 18.74
N GLY A 98 -22.67 -12.07 18.50
CA GLY A 98 -21.74 -13.01 19.13
C GLY A 98 -21.66 -12.82 20.65
N MET A 99 -21.58 -11.58 21.11
CA MET A 99 -21.56 -11.25 22.54
C MET A 99 -22.87 -11.64 23.23
N GLY A 100 -24.01 -11.36 22.59
CA GLY A 100 -25.33 -11.74 23.09
C GLY A 100 -25.49 -13.27 23.20
N ALA A 101 -25.12 -14.01 22.15
CA ALA A 101 -25.17 -15.47 22.17
C ALA A 101 -24.26 -16.06 23.27
N GLY A 102 -23.03 -15.56 23.41
CA GLY A 102 -22.12 -15.95 24.48
C GLY A 102 -22.66 -15.65 25.88
N PHE A 103 -23.28 -14.48 26.06
CA PHE A 103 -23.93 -14.11 27.32
C PHE A 103 -25.11 -15.03 27.65
N THR A 104 -25.97 -15.36 26.69
CA THR A 104 -27.10 -16.29 26.91
C THR A 104 -26.61 -17.67 27.33
N ILE A 105 -25.58 -18.21 26.67
CA ILE A 105 -24.97 -19.49 27.05
C ILE A 105 -24.39 -19.41 28.47
N ALA A 106 -23.62 -18.36 28.77
CA ALA A 106 -23.06 -18.14 30.11
C ALA A 106 -24.14 -18.09 31.20
N LEU A 107 -25.25 -17.41 30.92
CA LEU A 107 -26.38 -17.29 31.84
C LEU A 107 -27.06 -18.64 32.08
N VAL A 108 -27.36 -19.39 31.03
CA VAL A 108 -28.03 -20.70 31.11
C VAL A 108 -27.20 -21.68 31.92
N PHE A 109 -25.92 -21.84 31.58
CA PHE A 109 -25.07 -22.80 32.29
C PHE A 109 -24.64 -22.31 33.68
N GLY A 110 -24.47 -21.00 33.88
CA GLY A 110 -24.19 -20.43 35.19
C GLY A 110 -25.34 -20.66 36.17
N ILE A 111 -26.56 -20.32 35.79
CA ILE A 111 -27.76 -20.57 36.60
C ILE A 111 -27.98 -22.07 36.78
N GLY A 112 -27.86 -22.87 35.71
CA GLY A 112 -28.00 -24.32 35.76
C GLY A 112 -27.00 -24.96 36.74
N GLY A 113 -25.73 -24.53 36.71
CA GLY A 113 -24.70 -24.98 37.64
C GLY A 113 -25.04 -24.64 39.10
N CYS A 114 -25.53 -23.44 39.36
CA CYS A 114 -25.99 -23.02 40.69
C CYS A 114 -27.16 -23.88 41.19
N ILE A 115 -28.14 -24.18 40.34
CA ILE A 115 -29.28 -25.05 40.70
C ILE A 115 -28.80 -26.46 41.02
N VAL A 116 -27.93 -27.05 40.20
CA VAL A 116 -27.37 -28.39 40.45
C VAL A 116 -26.58 -28.45 41.76
N ALA A 117 -25.79 -27.40 42.06
CA ALA A 117 -25.09 -27.30 43.33
C ALA A 117 -26.07 -27.22 44.52
N ALA A 118 -27.15 -26.44 44.39
CA ALA A 118 -28.17 -26.31 45.42
C ALA A 118 -28.99 -27.58 45.64
N LEU A 119 -29.16 -28.43 44.62
CA LEU A 119 -29.84 -29.73 44.70
C LEU A 119 -28.97 -30.84 45.36
N GLY A 120 -27.82 -30.49 45.93
CA GLY A 120 -26.99 -31.41 46.70
C GLY A 120 -25.88 -32.09 45.90
N GLN A 121 -25.62 -31.65 44.66
CA GLN A 121 -24.47 -32.09 43.87
C GLN A 121 -23.45 -30.96 43.65
N PRO A 122 -22.71 -30.55 44.71
CA PRO A 122 -21.78 -29.42 44.63
C PRO A 122 -20.63 -29.68 43.66
N THR A 123 -20.17 -30.93 43.53
CA THR A 123 -19.11 -31.30 42.58
C THR A 123 -19.56 -31.12 41.13
N ALA A 124 -20.75 -31.61 40.78
CA ALA A 124 -21.32 -31.42 39.44
C ALA A 124 -21.53 -29.93 39.13
N GLY A 125 -22.15 -29.18 40.05
CA GLY A 125 -22.34 -27.74 39.89
C GLY A 125 -21.01 -26.97 39.74
N ALA A 126 -19.99 -27.34 40.52
CA ALA A 126 -18.65 -26.74 40.42
C ALA A 126 -18.00 -27.01 39.05
N THR A 127 -18.04 -28.25 38.55
CA THR A 127 -17.46 -28.58 37.23
C THR A 127 -18.14 -27.81 36.09
N ILE A 128 -19.46 -27.65 36.14
CA ILE A 128 -20.22 -26.85 35.17
C ILE A 128 -19.78 -25.38 35.25
N ALA A 129 -19.75 -24.81 36.45
CA ALA A 129 -19.38 -23.41 36.64
C ALA A 129 -17.93 -23.12 36.18
N THR A 130 -16.97 -23.97 36.57
CA THR A 130 -15.56 -23.81 36.15
C THR A 130 -15.41 -24.02 34.64
N GLY A 131 -16.08 -25.03 34.07
CA GLY A 131 -16.08 -25.28 32.63
C GLY A 131 -16.62 -24.09 31.82
N CYS A 132 -17.67 -23.43 32.32
CA CYS A 132 -18.21 -22.23 31.68
C CYS A 132 -17.23 -21.06 31.68
N ILE A 133 -16.57 -20.80 32.81
CA ILE A 133 -15.58 -19.73 32.92
C ILE A 133 -14.41 -20.01 31.97
N VAL A 134 -13.86 -21.23 32.00
CA VAL A 134 -12.76 -21.63 31.12
C VAL A 134 -13.16 -21.46 29.66
N SER A 135 -14.33 -21.97 29.26
CA SER A 135 -14.84 -21.85 27.90
C SER A 135 -14.97 -20.39 27.43
N LEU A 136 -15.58 -19.52 28.24
CA LEU A 136 -15.73 -18.09 27.93
C LEU A 136 -14.37 -17.42 27.76
N VAL A 137 -13.45 -17.63 28.71
CA VAL A 137 -12.09 -17.09 28.65
C VAL A 137 -11.38 -17.58 27.39
N SER A 138 -11.49 -18.87 27.06
CA SER A 138 -10.91 -19.46 25.84
C SER A 138 -11.43 -18.79 24.57
N VAL A 139 -12.74 -18.58 24.45
CA VAL A 139 -13.34 -17.89 23.28
C VAL A 139 -12.84 -16.46 23.17
N PHE A 140 -12.77 -15.70 24.27
CA PHE A 140 -12.27 -14.33 24.26
C PHE A 140 -10.77 -14.25 23.91
N VAL A 141 -9.94 -15.13 24.48
CA VAL A 141 -8.51 -15.19 24.19
C VAL A 141 -8.27 -15.60 22.74
N TYR A 142 -8.93 -16.67 22.28
CA TYR A 142 -8.80 -17.15 20.91
C TYR A 142 -9.31 -16.12 19.91
N GLY A 143 -10.46 -15.50 20.17
CA GLY A 143 -11.01 -14.42 19.34
C GLY A 143 -10.08 -13.21 19.23
N THR A 144 -9.43 -12.83 20.34
CA THR A 144 -8.46 -11.72 20.32
C THR A 144 -7.19 -12.07 19.55
N ARG A 145 -6.69 -13.31 19.70
CA ARG A 145 -5.51 -13.80 18.96
C ARG A 145 -5.79 -13.94 17.47
N SER A 146 -6.91 -14.54 17.08
CA SER A 146 -7.32 -14.70 15.69
C SER A 146 -7.43 -13.36 14.97
N ARG A 147 -8.08 -12.35 15.60
CA ARG A 147 -8.16 -10.97 15.04
C ARG A 147 -6.80 -10.28 14.91
N ARG A 148 -5.83 -10.62 15.76
CA ARG A 148 -4.47 -10.10 15.66
C ARG A 148 -3.72 -10.78 14.52
N GLN A 149 -3.87 -12.10 14.38
CA GLN A 149 -3.25 -12.88 13.33
C GLN A 149 -3.77 -12.49 11.95
N GLU A 150 -5.09 -12.35 11.77
CA GLU A 150 -5.66 -11.89 10.50
C GLU A 150 -5.12 -10.51 10.08
N ARG A 151 -4.94 -9.58 11.03
CA ARG A 151 -4.33 -8.28 10.76
C ARG A 151 -2.85 -8.40 10.37
N GLN A 152 -2.12 -9.31 11.00
CA GLN A 152 -0.71 -9.55 10.67
C GLN A 152 -0.55 -10.21 9.30
N ASP A 153 -1.40 -11.18 8.97
CA ASP A 153 -1.35 -11.86 7.68
C ASP A 153 -1.75 -10.92 6.54
N ARG A 154 -2.79 -10.10 6.73
CA ARG A 154 -3.13 -9.02 5.80
C ARG A 154 -1.99 -8.01 5.65
N ALA A 155 -1.31 -7.63 6.74
CA ALA A 155 -0.16 -6.73 6.66
C ALA A 155 1.02 -7.33 5.89
N LYS A 156 1.31 -8.63 6.07
CA LYS A 156 2.37 -9.34 5.32
C LYS A 156 2.07 -9.44 3.81
N LEU A 157 0.82 -9.75 3.47
CA LEU A 157 0.34 -9.77 2.08
C LEU A 157 0.48 -8.38 1.43
N MET A 158 0.15 -7.31 2.17
CA MET A 158 0.29 -5.92 1.70
C MET A 158 1.75 -5.47 1.59
N SER A 159 2.67 -6.03 2.38
CA SER A 159 4.11 -5.74 2.30
C SER A 159 4.86 -6.57 1.24
N GLY A 160 4.15 -7.34 0.40
CA GLY A 160 4.76 -8.11 -0.69
C GLY A 160 5.60 -9.30 -0.22
N GLN A 161 5.43 -9.74 1.02
CA GLN A 161 6.10 -10.91 1.56
C GLN A 161 5.14 -12.09 1.35
N GLU A 162 5.35 -12.86 0.28
CA GLU A 162 4.56 -14.06 0.03
C GLU A 162 4.57 -14.97 1.28
N PRO A 163 3.45 -15.62 1.60
CA PRO A 163 3.42 -16.57 2.70
C PRO A 163 4.45 -17.66 2.40
N SER A 164 5.48 -17.74 3.26
CA SER A 164 6.48 -18.80 3.25
C SER A 164 5.77 -20.15 3.13
N GLN A 165 5.94 -20.81 1.99
CA GLN A 165 5.50 -22.17 1.68
C GLN A 165 6.20 -23.21 2.58
N ALA A 166 6.00 -23.12 3.90
CA ALA A 166 6.56 -24.07 4.85
C ALA A 166 5.49 -25.00 5.45
N ASP A 167 4.21 -24.78 5.15
CA ASP A 167 3.10 -25.57 5.73
C ASP A 167 2.47 -26.56 4.73
N SER A 168 2.95 -26.60 3.49
CA SER A 168 2.44 -27.50 2.45
C SER A 168 3.06 -28.92 2.49
N SER A 169 4.09 -29.15 3.29
CA SER A 169 4.79 -30.45 3.35
C SER A 169 4.24 -31.41 4.41
N GLU A 170 3.32 -31.00 5.29
CA GLU A 170 2.77 -31.90 6.33
C GLU A 170 1.48 -32.62 5.93
N VAL A 171 0.92 -32.34 4.74
CA VAL A 171 -0.34 -32.94 4.26
C VAL A 171 -0.13 -34.16 3.35
N ASN A 172 1.11 -34.51 2.99
CA ASN A 172 1.40 -35.63 2.06
C ASN A 172 2.05 -36.87 2.71
N ASP A 173 1.95 -37.03 4.05
CA ASP A 173 2.46 -38.22 4.76
C ASP A 173 1.41 -38.82 5.71
N ARG A 174 0.17 -38.99 5.24
CA ARG A 174 -0.81 -39.92 5.82
C ARG A 174 -1.60 -40.66 4.76
#